data_AF-A0A7S3Y1Y6-F1
#
_entry.id   AF-A0A7S3Y1Y6-F1
#
_cell.length_a   1.000
_cell.length_b   1.000
_cell.length_c   1.000
_cell.angle_alpha   90.00
_cell.angle_beta   90.00
_cell.angle_gamma   90.00
#
_symmetry.space_group_name_H-M   'P 1'
#
loop_
_entity.id
_entity.type
_entity.pdbx_description
1 polymer ?
#
loop_
_entity_poly.entity_id
_entity_poly.type
_entity_poly.pdbx_seq_one_letter_code
_entity_poly.pdbx_strand_id
1 'polypeptide(L)'
;MVILVRKMDSKGMSWMSVVPRAQESFDLSVQQWHGRVQLQYGWDQGLPERCNGCGKRFSTDHALVCLKGGLIGWGHNQFRDVMGEFSRKAWNNCTWEPVVREVSQRARD
;
A
#
# COMPACT_ATOMS: atom_id res chain seq x y z
N MET A 1 -3.95 -34.47 2.56
CA MET A 1 -3.37 -33.12 2.47
C MET A 1 -1.92 -33.20 2.91
N VAL A 2 -0.98 -33.33 1.97
CA VAL A 2 0.45 -33.43 2.28
C VAL A 2 0.99 -32.01 2.40
N ILE A 3 1.21 -31.54 3.62
CA ILE A 3 1.90 -30.28 3.86
C ILE A 3 3.40 -30.57 3.71
N LEU A 4 3.95 -30.27 2.53
CA LEU A 4 5.40 -30.18 2.35
C LEU A 4 5.90 -28.95 3.11
N VAL A 5 6.34 -29.14 4.36
CA VAL A 5 6.94 -28.08 5.17
C VAL A 5 8.35 -27.83 4.64
N ARG A 6 8.48 -26.89 3.70
CA ARG A 6 9.75 -26.18 3.50
C ARG A 6 10.10 -25.53 4.84
N LYS A 7 11.30 -25.79 5.35
CA LYS A 7 11.83 -25.20 6.57
C LYS A 7 11.87 -23.68 6.38
N MET A 8 10.89 -22.97 6.95
CA MET A 8 10.79 -21.51 6.95
C MET A 8 11.22 -20.99 8.30
N ASP A 9 11.99 -19.90 8.29
CA ASP A 9 12.42 -19.23 9.50
C ASP A 9 11.18 -18.73 10.27
N SER A 10 10.98 -19.25 11.48
CA SER A 10 9.85 -18.93 12.35
C SER A 10 9.67 -17.42 12.60
N LYS A 11 10.74 -16.64 12.42
CA LYS A 11 10.77 -15.18 12.58
C LYS A 11 9.87 -14.45 11.57
N GLY A 12 9.66 -15.00 10.36
CA GLY A 12 8.85 -14.37 9.31
C GLY A 12 7.33 -14.62 9.43
N MET A 13 6.90 -15.52 10.32
CA MET A 13 5.51 -15.97 10.43
C MET A 13 4.86 -15.61 11.77
N SER A 14 5.51 -14.81 12.61
CA SER A 14 4.98 -14.39 13.92
C SER A 14 3.62 -13.69 13.81
N TRP A 15 3.37 -12.97 12.71
CA TRP A 15 2.10 -12.31 12.43
C TRP A 15 0.92 -13.29 12.27
N MET A 16 1.16 -14.56 11.95
CA MET A 16 0.11 -15.59 11.88
C MET A 16 -0.34 -16.09 13.25
N SER A 17 0.50 -15.89 14.29
CA SER A 17 0.18 -16.24 15.68
C SER A 17 -0.44 -15.09 16.48
N VAL A 18 -0.53 -13.89 15.90
CA VAL A 18 -1.14 -12.74 16.56
C VAL A 18 -2.66 -12.91 16.57
N VAL A 19 -3.28 -12.72 17.74
CA VAL A 19 -4.74 -12.72 17.85
C VAL A 19 -5.29 -11.50 17.11
N PRO A 20 -6.15 -11.65 16.09
CA PRO A 20 -6.73 -10.52 15.39
C PRO A 20 -7.69 -9.78 16.33
N ARG A 21 -7.39 -8.52 16.61
CA ARG A 21 -8.21 -7.66 17.49
C ARG A 21 -8.68 -6.44 16.71
N ALA A 22 -9.93 -6.49 16.27
CA ALA A 22 -10.53 -5.43 15.45
C ALA A 22 -10.63 -4.07 16.17
N GLN A 23 -10.83 -4.09 17.49
CA GLN A 23 -10.91 -2.86 18.29
C GLN A 23 -9.61 -2.03 18.23
N GLU A 24 -8.46 -2.68 18.04
CA GLU A 24 -7.16 -2.03 17.90
C GLU A 24 -6.65 -2.00 16.45
N SER A 25 -7.51 -2.37 15.48
CA SER A 25 -7.13 -2.47 14.06
C SER A 25 -5.95 -3.43 13.80
N PHE A 26 -5.85 -4.50 14.60
CA PHE A 26 -4.88 -5.59 14.39
C PHE A 26 -5.45 -6.76 13.59
N ASP A 27 -6.69 -6.64 13.11
CA ASP A 27 -7.28 -7.58 12.16
C ASP A 27 -6.84 -7.26 10.72
N LEU A 28 -6.72 -8.32 9.92
CA LEU A 28 -6.44 -8.21 8.49
C LEU A 28 -7.72 -8.52 7.73
N SER A 29 -7.99 -7.77 6.67
CA SER A 29 -9.00 -8.20 5.71
C SER A 29 -8.60 -9.52 5.07
N VAL A 30 -9.58 -10.26 4.55
CA VAL A 30 -9.36 -11.52 3.84
C VAL A 30 -8.31 -11.34 2.74
N GLN A 31 -8.39 -10.25 1.97
CA GLN A 31 -7.46 -9.90 0.90
C GLN A 31 -6.05 -9.63 1.45
N GLN A 32 -5.93 -8.90 2.56
CA GLN A 32 -4.63 -8.63 3.19
C GLN A 32 -3.99 -9.92 3.73
N TRP A 33 -4.78 -10.81 4.32
CA TRP A 33 -4.30 -12.10 4.80
C TRP A 33 -3.79 -12.96 3.64
N HIS A 34 -4.59 -13.15 2.59
CA HIS A 34 -4.21 -13.93 1.40
C HIS A 34 -2.99 -13.34 0.70
N GLY A 35 -2.95 -12.02 0.50
CA GLY A 35 -1.82 -11.34 -0.12
C GLY A 35 -0.53 -11.55 0.65
N ARG A 36 -0.56 -11.47 1.99
CA ARG A 36 0.61 -11.74 2.85
C ARG A 36 1.06 -13.20 2.78
N VAL A 37 0.13 -14.16 2.81
CA VAL A 37 0.45 -15.59 2.64
C VAL A 37 1.11 -15.83 1.29
N GLN A 38 0.49 -15.37 0.20
CA GLN A 38 1.02 -15.54 -1.14
C GLN A 38 2.41 -14.87 -1.30
N LEU A 39 2.63 -13.69 -0.72
CA LEU A 39 3.96 -13.03 -0.70
C LEU A 39 5.00 -13.90 0.00
N GLN A 40 4.66 -14.43 1.17
CA GLN A 40 5.56 -15.25 1.99
C GLN A 40 5.96 -16.56 1.29
N TYR A 41 5.04 -17.18 0.57
CA TYR A 41 5.29 -18.43 -0.16
C TYR A 41 5.73 -18.22 -1.62
N GLY A 42 5.82 -16.96 -2.08
CA GLY A 42 6.12 -16.64 -3.48
C GLY A 42 5.07 -17.17 -4.45
N TRP A 43 3.82 -17.29 -4.03
CA TRP A 43 2.71 -17.70 -4.88
C TRP A 43 2.30 -16.56 -5.81
N ASP A 44 1.74 -16.94 -6.95
CA ASP A 44 1.19 -15.96 -7.89
C ASP A 44 0.04 -15.18 -7.24
N GLN A 45 0.08 -13.87 -7.46
CA GLN A 45 -0.84 -12.87 -6.91
C GLN A 45 -1.85 -12.40 -7.97
N GLY A 46 -1.74 -12.89 -9.22
CA GLY A 46 -2.58 -12.41 -10.31
C GLY A 46 -2.30 -10.94 -10.65
N LEU A 47 -1.04 -10.52 -10.56
CA LEU A 47 -0.64 -9.14 -10.83
C LEU A 47 -0.86 -8.79 -12.31
N PRO A 48 -1.23 -7.52 -12.62
CA PRO A 48 -1.30 -7.07 -14.01
C PRO A 48 0.06 -7.18 -14.69
N GLU A 49 0.12 -7.24 -16.01
CA GLU A 49 1.41 -7.34 -16.71
C GLU A 49 2.29 -6.09 -16.55
N ARG A 50 1.67 -4.91 -16.36
CA ARG A 50 2.34 -3.60 -16.33
C ARG A 50 1.88 -2.72 -15.19
N CYS A 51 2.81 -1.95 -14.64
CA CYS A 51 2.57 -0.97 -13.60
C CYS A 51 1.80 0.23 -14.19
N ASN A 52 0.65 0.55 -13.62
CA ASN A 52 -0.14 1.74 -13.99
C ASN A 52 0.60 3.07 -13.74
N GLY A 53 1.53 3.12 -12.78
CA GLY A 53 2.25 4.35 -12.43
C GLY A 53 3.55 4.58 -13.22
N CYS A 54 4.31 3.51 -13.53
CA CYS A 54 5.61 3.65 -14.21
C CYS A 54 5.73 2.94 -15.56
N GLY A 55 4.74 2.14 -15.97
CA GLY A 55 4.70 1.44 -17.26
C GLY A 55 5.62 0.20 -17.38
N LYS A 56 6.48 -0.08 -16.39
CA LYS A 56 7.36 -1.26 -16.36
C LYS A 56 6.57 -2.54 -16.10
N ARG A 57 7.19 -3.70 -16.39
CA ARG A 57 6.64 -5.01 -16.02
C ARG A 57 6.38 -5.08 -14.52
N PHE A 58 5.20 -5.57 -14.14
CA PHE A 58 4.75 -5.54 -12.75
C PHE A 58 4.93 -6.91 -12.08
N SER A 59 6.18 -7.20 -11.68
CA SER A 59 6.47 -8.34 -10.82
C SER A 59 6.16 -8.02 -9.35
N THR A 60 6.11 -9.05 -8.51
CA THR A 60 6.00 -8.89 -7.05
C THR A 60 7.09 -7.97 -6.48
N ASP A 61 8.34 -8.16 -6.90
CA ASP A 61 9.46 -7.32 -6.49
C ASP A 61 9.23 -5.85 -6.88
N HIS A 62 8.83 -5.61 -8.13
CA HIS A 62 8.50 -4.28 -8.60
C HIS A 62 7.33 -3.67 -7.83
N ALA A 63 6.29 -4.45 -7.53
CA ALA A 63 5.14 -4.00 -6.75
C ALA A 63 5.55 -3.55 -5.34
N LEU A 64 6.55 -4.17 -4.72
CA LEU A 64 7.04 -3.77 -3.40
C LEU A 64 7.87 -2.49 -3.40
N VAL A 65 8.64 -2.22 -4.47
CA VAL A 65 9.61 -1.10 -4.50
C VAL A 65 9.20 0.09 -5.35
N CYS A 66 8.13 -0.01 -6.14
CA CYS A 66 7.76 1.06 -7.06
C CYS A 66 7.14 2.25 -6.32
N LEU A 67 7.77 3.42 -6.47
CA LEU A 67 7.31 4.70 -5.90
C LEU A 67 6.08 5.30 -6.61
N LYS A 68 5.76 4.84 -7.82
CA LYS A 68 4.67 5.43 -8.63
C LYS A 68 3.38 4.63 -8.58
N GLY A 69 3.46 3.31 -8.68
CA GLY A 69 2.29 2.42 -8.69
C GLY A 69 2.47 1.16 -7.85
N GLY A 70 3.52 1.10 -7.03
CA GLY A 70 3.73 0.01 -6.07
C GLY A 70 3.41 0.45 -4.65
N LEU A 71 3.79 -0.40 -3.70
CA LEU A 71 3.52 -0.28 -2.28
C LEU A 71 4.05 1.01 -1.67
N ILE A 72 5.24 1.47 -2.08
CA ILE A 72 5.82 2.72 -1.58
C ILE A 72 4.95 3.91 -1.97
N GLY A 73 4.57 4.01 -3.26
CA GLY A 73 3.70 5.08 -3.74
C GLY A 73 2.33 5.04 -3.07
N TRP A 74 1.75 3.84 -2.93
CA TRP A 74 0.47 3.66 -2.24
C TRP A 74 0.55 4.08 -0.77
N GLY A 75 1.61 3.73 -0.06
CA GLY A 75 1.84 4.12 1.33
C GLY A 75 2.00 5.64 1.50
N HIS A 76 2.71 6.31 0.60
CA HIS A 76 2.80 7.78 0.60
C HIS A 76 1.44 8.44 0.37
N ASN A 77 0.65 7.91 -0.57
CA ASN A 77 -0.71 8.41 -0.82
C ASN A 77 -1.60 8.20 0.42
N GLN A 78 -1.57 7.02 1.03
CA GLN A 78 -2.33 6.74 2.23
C GLN A 78 -1.93 7.69 3.38
N PHE A 79 -0.64 7.91 3.59
CA PHE A 79 -0.16 8.84 4.60
C PHE A 79 -0.62 10.27 4.33
N ARG A 80 -0.46 10.74 3.08
CA ARG A 80 -0.95 12.05 2.63
C ARG A 80 -2.45 12.19 2.91
N ASP A 81 -3.23 11.18 2.56
CA ASP A 81 -4.68 11.21 2.66
C ASP A 81 -5.13 11.32 4.13
N VAL A 82 -4.56 10.48 5.01
CA VAL A 82 -4.81 10.51 6.46
C VAL A 82 -4.40 11.85 7.07
N MET A 83 -3.21 12.36 6.75
CA MET A 83 -2.73 13.64 7.28
C MET A 83 -3.58 14.81 6.81
N GLY A 84 -4.03 14.80 5.55
CA GLY A 84 -4.93 15.83 5.05
C GLY A 84 -6.33 15.75 5.68
N GLU A 85 -6.83 14.56 6.00
CA GLU A 85 -8.08 14.43 6.78
C GLU A 85 -7.96 15.03 8.18
N PHE A 86 -6.86 14.74 8.89
CA PHE A 86 -6.59 15.37 10.19
C PHE A 86 -6.50 16.89 10.06
N SER A 87 -5.78 17.38 9.06
CA SER A 87 -5.60 18.80 8.82
C SER A 87 -6.92 19.49 8.50
N ARG A 88 -7.79 18.87 7.69
CA ARG A 88 -9.14 19.39 7.36
C ARG A 88 -10.07 19.45 8.58
N LYS A 89 -9.90 18.54 9.54
CA LYS A 89 -10.65 18.58 10.80
C LYS A 89 -10.17 19.69 11.72
N ALA A 90 -8.88 20.03 11.67
CA ALA A 90 -8.28 21.08 12.48
C ALA A 90 -8.40 22.49 11.86
N TRP A 91 -8.35 22.59 10.53
CA TRP A 91 -8.36 23.85 9.78
C TRP A 91 -9.34 23.81 8.60
N ASN A 92 -10.00 24.94 8.34
CA ASN A 92 -11.14 25.05 7.43
C ASN A 92 -10.74 25.03 5.94
N ASN A 93 -9.44 25.14 5.62
CA ASN A 93 -8.93 25.40 4.26
C ASN A 93 -7.74 24.51 3.87
N CYS A 94 -7.70 23.26 4.35
CA CYS A 94 -6.70 22.28 3.91
C CYS A 94 -7.14 21.51 2.67
N THR A 95 -6.23 21.35 1.71
CA THR A 95 -6.38 20.52 0.50
C THR A 95 -5.15 19.64 0.33
N TRP A 96 -5.29 18.45 -0.27
CA TRP A 96 -4.19 17.48 -0.39
C TRP A 96 -3.22 17.80 -1.54
N GLU A 97 -3.77 18.12 -2.70
CA GLU A 97 -2.99 18.48 -3.89
C GLU A 97 -3.16 19.96 -4.19
N PRO A 98 -2.06 20.70 -4.40
CA PRO A 98 -2.14 22.10 -4.74
C PRO A 98 -2.82 22.26 -6.10
N VAL A 99 -3.71 23.23 -6.21
CA VAL A 99 -4.29 23.61 -7.50
C VAL A 99 -3.18 24.21 -8.35
N VAL A 100 -2.65 23.42 -9.28
CA VAL A 100 -1.67 23.90 -10.26
C VAL A 100 -2.41 24.73 -11.30
N ARG A 101 -2.28 26.05 -11.20
CA ARG A 101 -2.78 26.98 -12.22
C ARG A 101 -1.77 27.12 -13.33
N GLU A 102 -2.24 27.28 -14.56
CA GLU A 102 -1.37 27.66 -15.66
C GLU A 102 -0.72 29.01 -15.39
N VAL A 103 0.46 29.23 -15.99
CA VAL A 103 1.20 30.49 -15.86
C VAL A 103 0.33 31.68 -16.31
N SER A 104 -0.50 31.47 -17.32
CA SER A 104 -1.48 32.44 -17.83
C SER A 104 -2.55 32.87 -16.82
N GLN A 105 -2.81 32.04 -15.80
CA GLN A 105 -3.87 32.21 -14.80
C GLN A 105 -3.35 32.67 -13.42
N ARG A 106 -2.04 32.93 -13.30
CA ARG A 106 -1.49 33.57 -12.10
C ARG A 106 -1.96 35.03 -12.04
N ALA A 107 -2.38 35.46 -10.86
CA ALA A 107 -2.62 36.89 -10.63
C ALA A 107 -1.33 37.64 -10.99
N ARG A 108 -1.45 38.71 -11.79
CA ARG A 108 -0.31 39.59 -12.08
C ARG A 108 -0.14 40.48 -10.86
N ASP A 109 0.98 40.32 -10.19
CA ASP A 109 1.45 41.15 -9.08
C ASP A 109 1.52 42.63 -9.48
#